data_AF-A0A527YNX8-F1
#
_entry.id   AF-A0A527YNX8-F1
#
_cell.length_a   1.000
_cell.length_b   1.000
_cell.length_c   1.000
_cell.angle_alpha   90.00
_cell.angle_beta   90.00
_cell.angle_gamma   90.00
#
_symmetry.space_group_name_H-M   'P 1'
#
loop_
_entity.id
_entity.type
_entity.pdbx_description
1 polymer ?
#
loop_
_entity_poly.entity_id
_entity_poly.type
_entity_poly.pdbx_seq_one_letter_code
_entity_poly.pdbx_strand_id
1 'polypeptide(L)'
;AGKRLLVAADCFPSLHFLLSGLADRFDFVLDTVPLRPGESWLRDEDFIARWQDDVGLALLTFVTSTASHRCDVARLAAHGREMGSIVGIDITQG
;
A
#
# COMPACT_ATOMS: atom_id res chain seq x y z
N ALA A 1 -12.71 9.43 -12.67
CA ALA A 1 -11.50 8.61 -12.48
C ALA A 1 -11.91 7.32 -11.79
N GLY A 2 -11.34 6.18 -12.18
CA GLY A 2 -11.54 4.92 -11.45
C GLY A 2 -11.08 5.04 -9.99
N LYS A 3 -11.40 4.03 -9.17
CA LYS A 3 -10.99 3.99 -7.76
C LYS A 3 -9.47 4.09 -7.62
N ARG A 4 -8.99 4.67 -6.52
CA ARG A 4 -7.54 4.68 -6.21
C ARG A 4 -7.11 3.31 -5.67
N LEU A 5 -5.92 2.88 -6.07
CA LEU A 5 -5.21 1.75 -5.49
C LEU A 5 -4.00 2.30 -4.73
N LEU A 6 -3.94 2.04 -3.43
CA LEU A 6 -2.89 2.53 -2.55
C LEU A 6 -1.84 1.45 -2.30
N VAL A 7 -0.56 1.79 -2.47
CA VAL A 7 0.57 0.88 -2.23
C VAL A 7 1.75 1.63 -1.60
N ALA A 8 2.59 0.93 -0.83
CA ALA A 8 3.77 1.51 -0.22
C ALA A 8 4.96 1.57 -1.21
N ALA A 9 5.80 2.61 -1.10
CA ALA A 9 7.02 2.73 -1.92
C ALA A 9 8.07 1.62 -1.64
N ASP A 10 8.04 1.02 -0.44
CA ASP A 10 8.90 -0.09 -0.06
C ASP A 10 8.27 -1.48 -0.32
N CYS A 11 7.18 -1.55 -1.09
CA CYS A 11 6.68 -2.82 -1.60
C CYS A 11 7.66 -3.43 -2.63
N PHE A 12 7.48 -4.72 -2.91
CA PHE A 12 8.32 -5.41 -3.88
C PHE A 12 8.31 -4.70 -5.25
N PRO A 13 9.48 -4.46 -5.87
CA PRO A 13 9.55 -3.79 -7.17
C PRO A 13 8.69 -4.45 -8.26
N SER A 14 8.62 -5.79 -8.25
CA SER A 14 7.77 -6.56 -9.17
C SER A 14 6.27 -6.22 -9.04
N LEU A 15 5.81 -5.94 -7.82
CA LEU A 15 4.44 -5.54 -7.55
C LEU A 15 4.16 -4.14 -8.12
N HIS A 16 5.09 -3.20 -7.94
CA HIS A 16 5.00 -1.87 -8.57
C HIS A 16 4.88 -1.97 -10.09
N PHE A 17 5.77 -2.72 -10.75
CA PHE A 17 5.72 -2.88 -12.22
C PHE A 17 4.41 -3.49 -12.71
N LEU A 18 3.91 -4.52 -12.01
CA LEU A 18 2.63 -5.14 -12.33
C LEU A 18 1.49 -4.12 -12.21
N LEU A 19 1.40 -3.43 -11.08
CA LEU A 19 0.30 -2.50 -10.80
C LEU A 19 0.31 -1.30 -11.75
N SER A 20 1.48 -0.78 -12.12
CA SER A 20 1.57 0.29 -13.13
C SER A 20 1.01 -0.17 -14.48
N GLY A 21 1.35 -1.38 -14.95
CA GLY A 21 0.80 -1.92 -16.19
C GLY A 21 -0.70 -2.23 -16.12
N LEU A 22 -1.21 -2.61 -14.95
CA LEU A 22 -2.64 -2.82 -14.73
C LEU A 22 -3.42 -1.50 -14.65
N ALA A 23 -2.83 -0.44 -14.11
CA ALA A 23 -3.44 0.89 -14.02
C ALA A 23 -3.82 1.40 -15.41
N ASP A 24 -2.87 1.30 -16.36
CA ASP A 24 -3.09 1.69 -17.76
C ASP A 24 -4.21 0.89 -18.42
N ARG A 25 -4.33 -0.41 -18.08
CA ARG A 25 -5.32 -1.32 -18.68
C ARG A 25 -6.73 -1.15 -18.10
N PHE A 26 -6.83 -0.88 -16.81
CA PHE A 26 -8.08 -0.91 -16.05
C PHE A 26 -8.57 0.47 -15.58
N ASP A 27 -7.89 1.55 -15.98
CA ASP A 27 -8.26 2.95 -15.71
C ASP A 27 -8.46 3.26 -14.21
N PHE A 28 -7.51 2.79 -13.38
CA PHE A 28 -7.43 3.15 -11.97
C PHE A 28 -6.21 4.03 -11.69
N VAL A 29 -6.25 4.79 -10.59
CA VAL A 29 -5.12 5.61 -10.15
C VAL A 29 -4.24 4.78 -9.22
N LEU A 30 -3.02 4.48 -9.63
CA LEU A 30 -1.99 3.92 -8.74
C LEU A 30 -1.40 5.04 -7.89
N ASP A 31 -1.64 4.99 -6.58
CA ASP A 31 -1.09 5.92 -5.60
C ASP A 31 -0.02 5.23 -4.76
N THR A 32 1.21 5.73 -4.86
CA THR A 32 2.36 5.22 -4.11
C THR A 32 2.66 6.14 -2.94
N VAL A 33 2.56 5.62 -1.72
CA VAL A 33 2.91 6.35 -0.51
C VAL A 33 4.45 6.40 -0.40
N PRO A 34 5.06 7.60 -0.44
CA PRO A 34 6.52 7.73 -0.41
C PRO A 34 7.07 7.49 0.99
N LEU A 35 8.33 7.06 1.04
CA LEU A 35 9.11 7.03 2.28
C LEU A 35 9.42 8.45 2.76
N ARG A 36 9.57 8.62 4.07
CA ARG A 36 10.13 9.85 4.63
C ARG A 36 11.60 9.97 4.22
N PRO A 37 12.14 11.20 4.03
CA PRO A 37 13.55 11.39 3.73
C PRO A 37 14.45 10.72 4.77
N GLY A 38 15.34 9.83 4.30
CA GLY A 38 16.29 9.10 5.15
C GLY A 38 15.75 7.83 5.81
N GLU A 39 14.48 7.49 5.62
CA GLU A 39 13.91 6.23 6.11
C GLU A 39 13.98 5.12 5.06
N SER A 40 14.08 3.87 5.51
CA SER A 40 14.17 2.68 4.66
C SER A 40 12.90 1.81 4.68
N TRP A 41 11.88 2.22 5.41
CA TRP A 41 10.55 1.59 5.44
C TRP A 41 9.46 2.65 5.57
N LEU A 42 8.26 2.31 5.14
CA LEU A 42 7.12 3.21 5.26
C LEU A 42 6.52 3.19 6.68
N ARG A 43 6.05 4.34 7.16
CA ARG A 43 5.32 4.43 8.43
C ARG A 43 3.83 4.20 8.23
N ASP A 44 3.23 3.40 9.11
CA ASP A 44 1.79 3.11 9.11
C ASP A 44 0.95 4.40 9.14
N GLU A 45 1.36 5.43 9.88
CA GLU A 45 0.64 6.70 9.91
C GLU A 45 0.65 7.47 8.58
N ASP A 46 1.73 7.35 7.79
CA ASP A 46 1.81 8.00 6.48
C ASP A 46 0.93 7.27 5.46
N PHE A 47 0.83 5.94 5.59
CA PHE A 47 -0.09 5.13 4.79
C PHE A 47 -1.55 5.46 5.13
N ILE A 48 -1.90 5.51 6.42
CA ILE A 48 -3.24 5.89 6.91
C ILE A 48 -3.61 7.31 6.45
N ALA A 49 -2.70 8.28 6.55
CA ALA A 49 -2.98 9.66 6.16
C ALA A 49 -3.37 9.79 4.68
N ARG A 50 -2.86 8.91 3.79
CA ARG A 50 -3.22 8.86 2.37
C ARG A 50 -4.42 7.98 2.04
N TRP A 51 -4.87 7.15 2.99
CA TRP A 51 -5.94 6.18 2.81
C TRP A 51 -7.31 6.77 3.17
N GLN A 52 -7.97 7.35 2.16
CA GLN A 52 -9.32 7.91 2.28
C GLN A 52 -10.37 6.99 1.64
N ASP A 53 -11.64 7.41 1.64
CA ASP A 53 -12.80 6.63 1.15
C ASP A 53 -12.82 6.37 -0.37
N ASP A 54 -11.98 7.06 -1.12
CA ASP A 54 -11.79 6.88 -2.56
C ASP A 54 -10.81 5.73 -2.93
N VAL A 55 -10.14 5.15 -1.92
CA VAL A 55 -9.27 3.98 -2.08
C VAL A 55 -10.11 2.71 -2.16
N GLY A 56 -10.14 2.06 -3.32
CA GLY A 56 -10.85 0.79 -3.52
C GLY A 56 -10.07 -0.43 -3.06
N LEU A 57 -8.75 -0.39 -3.18
CA LEU A 57 -7.82 -1.44 -2.80
C LEU A 57 -6.58 -0.83 -2.16
N ALA A 58 -6.19 -1.34 -0.99
CA ALA A 58 -4.90 -1.05 -0.39
C ALA A 58 -4.05 -2.33 -0.32
N LEU A 59 -2.79 -2.24 -0.76
CA LEU A 59 -1.83 -3.34 -0.70
C LEU A 59 -0.74 -3.02 0.32
N LEU A 60 -0.69 -3.84 1.37
CA LEU A 60 0.23 -3.68 2.49
C LEU A 60 1.44 -4.62 2.33
N THR A 61 2.65 -4.10 2.51
CA THR A 61 3.85 -4.92 2.68
C THR A 61 3.90 -5.39 4.13
N PHE A 62 3.75 -6.70 4.40
CA PHE A 62 3.75 -7.18 5.79
C PHE A 62 5.10 -6.98 6.47
N VAL A 63 6.16 -7.41 5.79
CA VAL A 63 7.55 -7.27 6.24
C VAL A 63 8.38 -6.70 5.10
N THR A 64 8.99 -5.54 5.33
CA THR A 64 9.85 -4.88 4.34
C THR A 64 11.20 -5.61 4.26
N SER A 65 11.56 -6.15 3.09
CA SER A 65 12.77 -6.97 2.89
C SER A 65 14.08 -6.22 3.16
N THR A 66 14.09 -4.90 3.00
CA THR A 66 15.29 -4.05 3.18
C THR A 66 15.53 -3.62 4.62
N ALA A 67 14.48 -3.62 5.46
CA ALA A 67 14.52 -3.05 6.80
C ALA A 67 14.04 -4.02 7.90
N SER A 68 13.48 -5.17 7.53
CA SER A 68 12.79 -6.10 8.44
C SER A 68 11.68 -5.44 9.28
N HIS A 69 11.18 -4.28 8.84
CA HIS A 69 10.09 -3.59 9.49
C HIS A 69 8.79 -4.35 9.23
N ARG A 70 8.00 -4.57 10.29
CA ARG A 70 6.69 -5.21 10.24
C ARG A 70 5.62 -4.18 10.55
N CYS A 71 4.68 -3.99 9.63
CA CYS A 71 3.56 -3.07 9.84
C CYS A 71 2.52 -3.64 10.82
N ASP A 72 1.73 -2.77 11.44
CA ASP A 72 0.58 -3.16 12.25
C ASP A 72 -0.63 -3.50 11.37
N VAL A 73 -0.67 -4.74 10.88
CA VAL A 73 -1.73 -5.26 10.02
C VAL A 73 -3.11 -5.11 10.65
N ALA A 74 -3.25 -5.32 11.96
CA ALA A 74 -4.55 -5.26 12.62
C ALA A 74 -5.11 -3.83 12.58
N ARG A 75 -4.27 -2.84 12.88
CA ARG A 75 -4.61 -1.42 12.79
C ARG A 75 -4.93 -1.00 11.35
N LEU A 76 -4.10 -1.40 10.40
CA LEU A 76 -4.28 -1.05 8.98
C LEU A 76 -5.53 -1.70 8.38
N ALA A 77 -5.83 -2.94 8.73
CA ALA A 77 -7.05 -3.63 8.29
C ALA A 77 -8.31 -3.00 8.91
N ALA A 78 -8.25 -2.56 10.17
CA ALA A 78 -9.35 -1.84 10.80
C ALA A 78 -9.66 -0.53 10.06
N HIS A 79 -8.62 0.26 9.76
CA HIS A 79 -8.75 1.49 8.96
C HIS A 79 -9.32 1.19 7.57
N GLY A 80 -8.82 0.16 6.88
CA GLY A 80 -9.32 -0.23 5.56
C GLY A 80 -10.79 -0.63 5.57
N ARG A 81 -11.26 -1.28 6.64
CA ARG A 81 -12.68 -1.59 6.83
C ARG A 81 -13.51 -0.32 7.03
N GLU A 82 -13.01 0.65 7.79
CA GLU A 82 -13.67 1.95 7.99
C GLU A 82 -13.79 2.73 6.68
N MET A 83 -12.78 2.66 5.80
CA MET A 83 -12.79 3.31 4.48
C MET A 83 -13.58 2.54 3.41
N GLY A 84 -14.03 1.31 3.70
CA GLY A 84 -14.74 0.46 2.73
C GLY A 84 -13.83 -0.10 1.62
N SER A 85 -12.55 -0.25 1.90
CA SER A 85 -11.55 -0.77 0.95
C SER A 85 -11.41 -2.29 1.04
N ILE A 86 -11.00 -2.93 -0.05
CA ILE A 86 -10.38 -4.25 0.01
C ILE A 86 -8.94 -4.06 0.49
N VAL A 87 -8.49 -4.93 1.39
CA VAL A 87 -7.11 -4.93 1.90
C VAL A 87 -6.42 -6.22 1.46
N GLY A 88 -5.35 -6.09 0.69
CA GLY A 88 -4.44 -7.20 0.38
C GLY A 88 -3.13 -7.04 1.15
N ILE A 89 -2.53 -8.15 1.55
CA ILE A 89 -1.29 -8.17 2.32
C ILE A 89 -0.29 -9.04 1.58
N ASP A 90 0.87 -8.48 1.27
CA ASP A 90 2.02 -9.22 0.78
C ASP A 90 2.79 -9.83 1.96
N ILE A 91 2.70 -11.16 2.08
CA ILE A 91 3.33 -11.97 3.13
C ILE A 91 4.62 -12.65 2.65
N THR A 92 5.21 -12.20 1.54
CA THR A 92 6.39 -12.86 0.94
C THR A 92 7.60 -12.95 1.90
N GLN A 93 7.70 -12.04 2.88
CA GLN A 93 8.84 -11.95 3.82
C GLN A 93 8.48 -12.31 5.28
N GLY A 94 7.48 -13.17 5.51
CA GLY A 94 7.17 -13.65 6.87
C GLY A 94 5.86 -14.37 7.05
#